data_AF-A0A4V1TAD3-F1
#
_entry.id   AF-A0A4V1TAD3-F1
#
_cell.length_a   1.000
_cell.length_b   1.000
_cell.length_c   1.000
_cell.angle_alpha   90.00
_cell.angle_beta   90.00
_cell.angle_gamma   90.00
#
_symmetry.space_group_name_H-M   'P 1'
#
loop_
_entity.id
_entity.type
_entity.pdbx_description
1 polymer ?
#
loop_
_entity_poly.entity_id
_entity_poly.type
_entity_poly.pdbx_seq_one_letter_code
_entity_poly.pdbx_strand_id
1 'polypeptide(L)'
;DPNKCIFEAAAMERYPEGQEPKTEWVYVEPDDLPRWRSVLLQDFDNMAEVQKGMRSRGFRGTLPNPRQERKVTNFHANLAKFMGTGAPKPLI
;
A
#
# COMPACT_ATOMS: atom_id res chain seq x y z
N ASP A 1 15.32 -6.55 -4.11
CA ASP A 1 14.86 -7.71 -3.33
C ASP A 1 13.33 -7.70 -3.36
N PRO A 2 12.64 -8.72 -3.90
CA PRO A 2 11.18 -8.75 -3.98
C PRO A 2 10.47 -8.86 -2.61
N ASN A 3 11.22 -9.04 -1.52
CA ASN A 3 10.67 -9.12 -0.15
C ASN A 3 10.86 -7.83 0.66
N LYS A 4 11.30 -6.74 0.03
CA LYS A 4 11.53 -5.47 0.71
C LYS A 4 11.04 -4.31 -0.15
N CYS A 5 10.55 -3.27 0.50
CA CYS A 5 10.31 -1.98 -0.11
C CYS A 5 10.76 -0.87 0.86
N ILE A 6 11.09 0.29 0.30
CA ILE A 6 11.22 1.53 1.06
C ILE A 6 9.93 2.29 0.78
N PHE A 7 9.26 2.71 1.85
CA PHE A 7 8.02 3.46 1.74
C PHE A 7 8.19 4.80 2.44
N GLU A 8 7.94 5.88 1.71
CA GLU A 8 7.96 7.24 2.22
C GLU A 8 6.56 7.83 2.03
N ALA A 9 5.99 8.38 3.10
CA ALA A 9 4.67 9.00 3.09
C ALA A 9 4.82 10.50 3.30
N ALA A 10 4.37 11.29 2.33
CA ALA A 10 4.24 12.73 2.46
C ALA A 10 2.76 13.11 2.49
N ALA A 11 2.33 13.79 3.55
CA ALA A 11 1.00 14.37 3.65
C ALA A 11 1.05 15.82 3.14
N MET A 12 0.31 16.11 2.07
CA MET A 12 0.15 17.46 1.55
C MET A 12 -1.30 17.90 1.78
N GLU A 13 -1.47 18.99 2.52
CA GLU A 13 -2.76 19.62 2.73
C GLU A 13 -2.87 20.87 1.87
N ARG A 14 -4.06 21.10 1.30
CA ARG A 14 -4.34 22.29 0.49
C ARG A 14 -5.13 23.27 1.32
N TYR A 15 -4.69 24.52 1.31
CA TYR A 15 -5.37 25.63 1.97
C TYR A 15 -5.74 26.69 0.94
N PRO A 16 -6.80 27.48 1.17
CA PRO A 16 -7.04 28.70 0.43
C PRO A 16 -5.85 29.66 0.55
N GLU A 17 -5.68 30.51 -0.47
CA GLU A 17 -4.63 31.53 -0.49
C GLU A 17 -4.70 32.42 0.77
N GLY A 18 -3.57 32.55 1.47
CA GLY A 18 -3.45 33.34 2.69
C GLY A 18 -3.95 32.64 3.96
N GLN A 19 -4.43 31.40 3.86
CA GLN A 19 -4.84 30.55 4.99
C GLN A 19 -3.89 29.38 5.22
N GLU A 20 -2.74 29.35 4.54
CA GLU A 20 -1.73 28.34 4.76
C GLU A 20 -1.19 28.47 6.19
N PRO A 21 -1.20 27.39 6.99
CA PRO A 21 -0.58 27.41 8.31
C PRO A 21 0.94 27.54 8.16
N LYS A 22 1.59 28.09 9.18
CA LYS A 22 3.06 27.98 9.28
C LYS A 22 3.41 26.54 9.61
N THR A 23 4.00 25.84 8.65
CA THR A 23 4.46 24.46 8.86
C THR A 23 5.72 24.44 9.71
N GLU A 24 5.76 23.55 10.70
CA GLU A 24 6.96 23.19 11.44
C GLU A 24 7.29 21.73 11.18
N TRP A 25 8.55 21.45 10.84
CA TRP A 25 9.03 20.09 10.69
C TRP A 25 9.31 19.50 12.06
N VAL A 26 8.52 18.50 12.43
CA VAL A 26 8.70 17.76 13.69
C VAL A 26 9.16 16.36 13.38
N TYR A 27 10.18 15.89 14.10
CA TYR A 27 10.50 14.48 14.13
C TYR A 27 9.56 13.78 15.11
N VAL A 28 9.01 12.65 14.69
CA VAL A 28 8.10 11.82 15.47
C VAL A 28 8.62 10.40 15.35
N GLU A 29 8.70 9.69 16.48
CA GLU A 29 9.10 8.29 16.45
C GLU A 29 8.02 7.45 15.74
N PRO A 30 8.40 6.42 14.96
CA PRO A 30 7.46 5.64 14.16
C PRO A 30 6.34 4.96 14.97
N ASP A 31 6.52 4.75 16.28
CA ASP A 31 5.58 4.11 17.19
C ASP A 31 4.70 5.07 18.00
N ASP A 32 4.86 6.39 17.81
CA ASP A 32 4.03 7.42 18.46
C ASP A 32 2.63 7.53 17.81
N LEU A 33 1.76 6.55 18.11
CA LEU A 33 0.38 6.41 17.61
C LEU A 33 -0.52 7.65 17.78
N PRO A 34 -0.40 8.47 18.83
CA PRO A 34 -1.13 9.74 18.92
C PRO A 34 -0.75 10.75 17.82
N ARG A 35 0.54 10.79 17.44
CA ARG A 35 1.05 11.71 16.41
C ARG A 35 0.99 11.10 15.02
N TRP A 36 1.08 9.77 14.92
CA TRP A 36 0.96 9.01 13.69
C TRP A 36 -0.38 8.30 13.62
N ARG A 37 -1.23 8.65 12.64
CA ARG A 37 -2.56 8.00 12.50
C ARG A 37 -2.40 6.47 12.44
N SER A 38 -3.09 5.77 13.34
CA SER A 38 -2.93 4.33 13.59
C SER A 38 -3.15 3.44 12.35
N VAL A 39 -3.93 3.90 11.38
CA VAL A 39 -4.27 3.15 10.17
C VAL A 39 -3.02 2.77 9.36
N LEU A 40 -2.06 3.68 9.20
CA LEU A 40 -0.86 3.40 8.40
C LEU A 40 0.02 2.33 9.04
N LEU A 41 0.18 2.40 10.36
CA LEU A 41 0.97 1.41 11.11
C LEU A 41 0.32 0.03 11.07
N GLN A 42 -1.01 -0.02 11.22
CA GLN A 42 -1.77 -1.26 11.06
C GLN A 42 -1.58 -1.89 9.67
N ASP A 43 -1.59 -1.07 8.61
CA ASP A 43 -1.37 -1.57 7.25
C ASP A 43 0.07 -2.12 7.08
N PHE A 44 1.09 -1.44 7.62
CA PHE A 44 2.48 -1.91 7.56
C PHE A 44 2.67 -3.25 8.27
N ASP A 45 2.13 -3.40 9.47
CA ASP A 45 2.22 -4.64 10.24
C ASP A 45 1.55 -5.80 9.49
N ASN A 46 0.38 -5.55 8.90
CA ASN A 46 -0.35 -6.55 8.12
C ASN A 46 0.39 -6.96 6.83
N MET A 47 1.08 -6.02 6.16
CA MET A 47 1.79 -6.31 4.91
C MET A 47 2.89 -7.35 5.08
N ALA A 48 3.60 -7.35 6.21
CA ALA A 48 4.64 -8.34 6.50
C ALA A 48 4.07 -9.76 6.59
N GLU A 49 2.96 -9.94 7.31
CA GLU A 49 2.30 -11.24 7.46
C GLU A 49 1.61 -11.70 6.16
N VAL A 50 1.02 -10.79 5.38
CA VAL A 50 0.50 -11.10 4.05
C VAL A 50 1.61 -11.63 3.14
N GLN A 51 2.76 -10.94 3.08
CA GLN A 51 3.89 -11.35 2.25
C GLN A 51 4.42 -12.73 2.65
N LYS A 52 4.49 -13.00 3.96
CA LYS A 52 4.86 -14.32 4.49
C LYS A 52 3.86 -15.40 4.07
N GLY A 53 2.55 -15.13 4.14
CA GLY A 53 1.50 -16.03 3.68
C GLY A 53 1.59 -16.34 2.19
N MET A 54 1.88 -15.33 1.36
CA MET A 54 2.02 -15.49 -0.11
C MET A 54 3.17 -16.41 -0.52
N ARG A 55 4.14 -16.66 0.36
CA ARG A 55 5.26 -17.59 0.14
C ARG A 55 4.95 -19.04 0.48
N SER A 56 3.79 -19.32 1.08
CA SER A 56 3.36 -20.67 1.39
C SER A 56 3.15 -21.48 0.10
N ARG A 57 3.58 -22.75 0.10
CA ARG A 57 3.31 -23.68 -1.02
C ARG A 57 1.83 -23.87 -1.31
N GLY A 58 0.97 -23.66 -0.31
CA GLY A 58 -0.49 -23.74 -0.47
C GLY A 58 -1.12 -22.50 -1.07
N PHE A 59 -0.37 -21.42 -1.24
CA PHE A 59 -0.89 -20.17 -1.78
C PHE A 59 -0.97 -20.23 -3.31
N ARG A 60 -2.18 -20.20 -3.85
CA ARG A 60 -2.45 -20.30 -5.31
C ARG A 60 -2.59 -18.95 -6.01
N GLY A 61 -2.48 -17.85 -5.25
CA GLY A 61 -2.76 -16.49 -5.73
C GLY A 61 -3.90 -15.83 -4.95
N THR A 62 -3.99 -14.50 -5.07
CA THR A 62 -5.07 -13.72 -4.46
C THR A 62 -6.38 -13.93 -5.23
N LEU A 63 -7.50 -13.95 -4.50
CA LEU A 63 -8.85 -14.05 -5.07
C LEU A 63 -9.64 -12.78 -4.72
N PRO A 64 -9.32 -11.64 -5.35
CA PRO A 64 -9.92 -10.36 -4.99
C PRO A 64 -11.42 -10.36 -5.29
N ASN A 65 -12.19 -9.75 -4.40
CA ASN A 65 -13.63 -9.61 -4.55
C ASN A 65 -13.96 -8.76 -5.80
N PRO A 66 -14.81 -9.25 -6.71
CA PRO A 66 -15.06 -8.58 -7.99
C PRO A 66 -15.78 -7.23 -7.86
N ARG A 67 -16.37 -6.94 -6.69
CA ARG A 67 -17.05 -5.66 -6.42
C ARG A 67 -16.22 -4.74 -5.54
N GLN A 68 -15.76 -5.22 -4.39
CA GLN A 68 -15.08 -4.37 -3.41
C GLN A 68 -13.63 -4.05 -3.81
N GLU A 69 -12.96 -5.00 -4.45
CA GLU A 69 -11.52 -4.90 -4.76
C GLU A 69 -11.25 -4.62 -6.24
N ARG A 70 -12.25 -4.11 -6.97
CA ARG A 70 -12.12 -3.78 -8.39
C ARG A 70 -10.93 -2.86 -8.68
N LYS A 71 -10.62 -1.95 -7.75
CA LYS A 71 -9.46 -1.05 -7.83
C LYS A 71 -8.13 -1.81 -7.77
N VAL A 72 -8.02 -2.83 -6.93
CA VAL A 72 -6.83 -3.68 -6.81
C VAL A 72 -6.59 -4.45 -8.11
N THR A 73 -7.62 -5.14 -8.63
CA THR A 73 -7.51 -5.87 -9.89
C THR A 73 -7.15 -4.95 -11.06
N ASN A 74 -7.72 -3.74 -11.11
CA ASN A 74 -7.37 -2.76 -12.14
C ASN A 74 -5.92 -2.26 -12.02
N PHE A 75 -5.41 -2.06 -10.79
CA PHE A 75 -4.01 -1.70 -10.58
C PHE A 75 -3.08 -2.80 -11.13
N HIS A 76 -3.33 -4.07 -10.82
CA HIS A 76 -2.54 -5.19 -11.34
C HIS A 76 -2.59 -5.30 -12.86
N ALA A 77 -3.75 -5.05 -13.49
CA ALA A 77 -3.86 -5.05 -14.94
C ALA A 77 -3.01 -3.94 -15.60
N ASN A 78 -3.03 -2.73 -15.03
CA ASN A 78 -2.22 -1.62 -15.54
C ASN A 78 -0.73 -1.86 -15.29
N LEU A 79 -0.36 -2.39 -14.13
CA LEU A 79 1.02 -2.75 -13.83
C LEU A 79 1.54 -3.82 -14.79
N ALA A 80 0.73 -4.86 -15.07
CA ALA A 80 1.11 -5.90 -16.02
C ALA A 80 1.31 -5.36 -17.43
N LYS A 81 0.45 -4.42 -17.86
CA LYS A 81 0.62 -3.72 -19.14
C LYS A 81 1.92 -2.90 -19.18
N PHE A 82 2.21 -2.15 -18.11
CA PHE A 82 3.42 -1.34 -18.00
C PHE A 82 4.68 -2.20 -18.02
N MET A 83 4.69 -3.32 -17.29
CA MET A 83 5.83 -4.23 -17.17
C MET A 83 5.96 -5.20 -18.36
N GLY A 84 4.94 -5.32 -19.20
CA GLY A 84 4.87 -6.32 -20.28
C GLY A 84 4.75 -7.77 -19.80
N THR A 85 4.48 -8.00 -18.50
CA THR A 85 4.43 -9.34 -17.89
C THR A 85 3.53 -9.34 -16.64
N GLY A 86 3.19 -10.53 -16.12
CA GLY A 86 2.44 -10.67 -14.87
C GLY A 86 0.92 -10.49 -14.98
N ALA A 87 0.36 -10.49 -16.20
CA ALA A 87 -1.08 -10.46 -16.39
C ALA A 87 -1.74 -11.76 -15.85
N PRO A 88 -2.92 -11.67 -15.21
CA PRO A 88 -3.68 -12.84 -14.79
C PRO A 88 -3.94 -13.78 -15.96
N LYS A 89 -3.80 -15.09 -15.73
CA LYS A 89 -4.15 -16.13 -16.70
C LYS A 89 -5.32 -16.94 -16.15
N PRO A 90 -6.26 -17.40 -16.99
CA PRO A 90 -7.24 -18.39 -16.58
C PRO A 90 -6.55 -19.59 -15.95
N LEU A 91 -7.08 -20.09 -14.84
CA LEU A 91 -6.66 -21.37 -14.29
C LEU A 91 -7.17 -22.45 -15.25
N ILE A 92 -6.24 -23.22 -15.83
CA ILE A 92 -6.54 -24.40 -16.64
C ILE A 92 -6.90 -25.55 -15.70
#